data_AF-A0A5C4JA18-F1
#
_entry.id   AF-A0A5C4JA18-F1
#
_cell.length_a   1.000
_cell.length_b   1.000
_cell.length_c   1.000
_cell.angle_alpha   90.00
_cell.angle_beta   90.00
_cell.angle_gamma   90.00
#
_symmetry.space_group_name_H-M   'P 1'
#
loop_
_entity.id
_entity.type
_entity.pdbx_description
1 polymer ?
#
loop_
_entity_poly.entity_id
_entity_poly.type
_entity_poly.pdbx_seq_one_letter_code
_entity_poly.pdbx_strand_id
1 'polypeptide(L)'
;MDRQLNERLEIFERTGQVAPEVCRFVRAELEVLDATGSEITEESVGTLTSHLLLALQRARDGAALTEFAADDTIRAELVRHPLALERAAALAERAKSALDVGLPGQEVRFLALHLALLRQREAMR
;
A
#
# COMPACT_ATOMS: atom_id res chain seq x y z
N MET A 1 13.99 -6.40 -3.15
CA MET A 1 12.97 -7.38 -2.68
C MET A 1 13.56 -8.74 -2.36
N ASP A 2 13.13 -9.38 -1.26
CA ASP A 2 13.53 -10.75 -0.89
C ASP A 2 12.63 -11.84 -1.52
N ARG A 3 13.05 -13.11 -1.37
CA ARG A 3 12.30 -14.26 -1.92
C ARG A 3 10.89 -14.38 -1.34
N GLN A 4 10.73 -14.12 -0.04
CA GLN A 4 9.46 -14.34 0.64
C GLN A 4 8.38 -13.33 0.19
N LEU A 5 8.76 -12.07 -0.04
CA LEU A 5 7.87 -11.06 -0.58
C LEU A 5 7.44 -11.37 -2.02
N ASN A 6 8.37 -11.88 -2.83
CA ASN A 6 8.05 -12.34 -4.19
C ASN A 6 7.05 -13.50 -4.18
N GLU A 7 7.27 -14.50 -3.32
CA GLU A 7 6.35 -15.63 -3.14
C GLU A 7 4.95 -15.17 -2.71
N ARG A 8 4.86 -14.15 -1.85
CA ARG A 8 3.56 -13.55 -1.47
C ARG A 8 2.85 -12.96 -2.69
N LEU A 9 3.52 -12.14 -3.50
CA LEU A 9 2.94 -11.54 -4.70
C LEU A 9 2.45 -12.63 -5.68
N GLU A 10 3.26 -13.66 -5.90
CA GLU A 10 2.92 -14.79 -6.77
C GLU A 10 1.72 -15.59 -6.27
N ILE A 11 1.58 -15.77 -4.95
CA ILE A 11 0.42 -16.45 -4.37
C ILE A 11 -0.86 -15.67 -4.67
N PHE A 12 -0.88 -14.34 -4.44
CA PHE A 12 -2.07 -13.51 -4.72
C PHE A 12 -2.49 -13.57 -6.20
N GLU A 13 -1.51 -13.54 -7.11
CA GLU A 13 -1.76 -13.63 -8.55
C GLU A 13 -2.25 -15.04 -8.96
N ARG A 14 -1.56 -16.10 -8.53
CA ARG A 14 -1.86 -17.48 -8.92
C ARG A 14 -3.18 -17.99 -8.37
N THR A 15 -3.58 -17.55 -7.18
CA THR A 15 -4.89 -17.94 -6.60
C THR A 15 -6.05 -17.19 -7.23
N GLY A 16 -5.79 -16.16 -8.04
CA GLY A 16 -6.80 -15.28 -8.61
C GLY A 16 -7.47 -14.38 -7.58
N GLN A 17 -6.92 -14.29 -6.36
CA GLN A 17 -7.43 -13.40 -5.31
C GLN A 17 -7.25 -11.93 -5.70
N VAL A 18 -6.24 -11.62 -6.52
CA VAL A 18 -5.95 -10.27 -7.02
C VAL A 18 -5.65 -10.36 -8.51
N ALA A 19 -6.20 -9.43 -9.29
CA ALA A 19 -5.99 -9.39 -10.73
C ALA A 19 -4.51 -9.15 -11.10
N PRO A 20 -4.00 -9.76 -12.18
CA PRO A 20 -2.60 -9.61 -12.59
C PRO A 20 -2.14 -8.16 -12.78
N GLU A 21 -3.00 -7.26 -13.27
CA GLU A 21 -2.68 -5.83 -13.43
C GLU A 21 -2.38 -5.17 -12.08
N VAL A 22 -3.14 -5.54 -11.04
CA VAL A 22 -2.97 -5.01 -9.68
C VAL A 22 -1.67 -5.53 -9.08
N CYS A 23 -1.36 -6.82 -9.25
CA CYS A 23 -0.09 -7.40 -8.82
C CYS A 23 1.12 -6.72 -9.49
N ARG A 24 1.05 -6.48 -10.80
CA ARG A 24 2.09 -5.75 -11.54
C ARG A 24 2.26 -4.31 -11.04
N PHE A 25 1.16 -3.61 -10.81
CA PHE A 25 1.20 -2.25 -10.27
C PHE A 25 1.85 -2.21 -8.89
N VAL A 26 1.44 -3.08 -7.96
CA VAL A 26 2.02 -3.12 -6.61
C VAL A 26 3.50 -3.46 -6.66
N ARG A 27 3.93 -4.39 -7.52
CA ARG A 27 5.35 -4.69 -7.71
C ARG A 27 6.15 -3.45 -8.13
N ALA A 28 5.65 -2.69 -9.10
CA ALA A 28 6.30 -1.47 -9.55
C ALA A 28 6.38 -0.40 -8.44
N GLU A 29 5.34 -0.27 -7.62
CA GLU A 29 5.35 0.66 -6.48
C GLU A 29 6.36 0.25 -5.39
N LEU A 30 6.52 -1.05 -5.15
CA LEU A 30 7.55 -1.57 -4.24
C LEU A 30 8.96 -1.33 -4.78
N GLU A 31 9.17 -1.47 -6.09
CA GLU A 31 10.45 -1.15 -6.75
C GLU A 31 10.77 0.36 -6.64
N VAL A 32 9.77 1.24 -6.76
CA VAL A 32 9.94 2.68 -6.53
C VAL A 32 10.36 2.95 -5.08
N LEU A 33 9.75 2.28 -4.09
CA LEU A 33 10.16 2.42 -2.69
C LEU A 33 11.60 1.94 -2.47
N ASP A 34 11.98 0.80 -3.05
CA ASP A 34 13.36 0.25 -3.02
C ASP A 34 14.37 1.27 -3.56
N ALA A 35 14.05 1.88 -4.72
CA ALA A 35 14.90 2.89 -5.35
C ALA A 35 15.05 4.17 -4.51
N THR A 36 14.15 4.45 -3.57
CA THR A 36 14.26 5.58 -2.64
C THR A 36 15.10 5.27 -1.40
N GLY A 37 15.71 4.07 -1.33
CA GLY A 37 16.61 3.65 -0.26
C GLY A 37 15.92 2.91 0.89
N SER A 38 14.64 2.57 0.75
CA SER A 38 13.93 1.74 1.71
C SER A 38 14.34 0.28 1.57
N GLU A 39 14.53 -0.43 2.67
CA GLU A 39 14.74 -1.89 2.59
C GLU A 39 13.39 -2.55 2.32
N ILE A 40 13.26 -3.20 1.15
CA ILE A 40 12.03 -3.87 0.73
C ILE A 40 12.17 -5.38 0.88
N THR A 41 11.60 -5.91 1.96
CA THR A 41 11.59 -7.32 2.38
C THR A 41 10.20 -7.70 2.85
N GLU A 42 9.92 -8.99 2.98
CA GLU A 42 8.65 -9.44 3.57
C GLU A 42 8.46 -8.86 4.97
N GLU A 43 9.52 -8.79 5.78
CA GLU A 43 9.46 -8.29 7.15
C GLU A 43 9.14 -6.78 7.21
N SER A 44 9.65 -5.99 6.28
CA SER A 44 9.48 -4.54 6.27
C SER A 44 8.16 -4.10 5.63
N VAL A 45 7.75 -4.74 4.53
CA VAL A 45 6.61 -4.30 3.72
C VAL A 45 5.54 -5.36 3.47
N GLY A 46 5.62 -6.56 4.04
CA GLY A 46 4.66 -7.64 3.78
C GLY A 46 3.20 -7.25 4.10
N THR A 47 2.98 -6.57 5.23
CA THR A 47 1.65 -6.07 5.62
C THR A 47 1.18 -4.94 4.71
N LEU A 48 2.06 -3.97 4.39
CA LEU A 48 1.76 -2.90 3.44
C LEU A 48 1.35 -3.47 2.08
N THR A 49 2.11 -4.44 1.58
CA THR A 49 1.89 -5.12 0.30
C THR A 49 0.53 -5.81 0.27
N SER A 50 0.21 -6.57 1.31
CA SER A 50 -1.08 -7.27 1.42
C SER A 50 -2.25 -6.30 1.49
N HIS A 51 -2.10 -5.22 2.26
CA HIS A 51 -3.12 -4.18 2.36
C HIS A 51 -3.36 -3.51 1.01
N LEU A 52 -2.29 -3.08 0.31
CA LEU A 52 -2.41 -2.39 -0.96
C LEU A 52 -3.04 -3.25 -2.05
N LEU A 53 -2.60 -4.52 -2.18
CA LEU A 53 -3.18 -5.47 -3.13
C LEU A 53 -4.69 -5.62 -2.93
N LEU A 54 -5.11 -5.84 -1.68
CA LEU A 54 -6.51 -6.08 -1.35
C LEU A 54 -7.35 -4.80 -1.43
N ALA A 55 -6.80 -3.64 -1.05
CA ALA A 55 -7.50 -2.36 -1.17
C ALA A 55 -7.77 -2.01 -2.64
N LEU A 56 -6.78 -2.18 -3.51
CA LEU A 56 -6.93 -1.96 -4.95
C LEU A 56 -7.91 -2.95 -5.57
N GLN A 57 -7.82 -4.24 -5.21
CA GLN A 57 -8.74 -5.25 -5.71
C GLN A 57 -10.19 -4.94 -5.29
N ARG A 58 -10.43 -4.65 -4.00
CA ARG A 58 -11.76 -4.23 -3.52
C ARG A 58 -12.28 -2.99 -4.23
N ALA A 59 -11.42 -1.98 -4.42
CA ALA A 59 -11.80 -0.75 -5.09
C ALA A 59 -12.16 -1.00 -6.57
N ARG A 60 -11.40 -1.87 -7.25
CA ARG A 60 -11.71 -2.34 -8.61
C ARG A 60 -13.06 -3.05 -8.67
N ASP A 61 -13.39 -3.84 -7.65
CA ASP A 61 -14.64 -4.59 -7.55
C ASP A 61 -15.83 -3.74 -7.07
N GLY A 62 -15.62 -2.44 -6.81
CA GLY A 62 -16.66 -1.54 -6.27
C GLY A 62 -17.00 -1.78 -4.79
N ALA A 63 -16.17 -2.52 -4.07
CA ALA A 63 -16.32 -2.91 -2.66
C ALA A 63 -15.28 -2.24 -1.74
N ALA A 64 -14.82 -1.03 -2.11
CA ALA A 64 -13.83 -0.30 -1.32
C ALA A 64 -14.34 -0.01 0.09
N LEU A 65 -13.44 0.00 1.09
CA LEU A 65 -13.83 0.35 2.44
C LEU A 65 -14.05 1.87 2.54
N THR A 66 -15.28 2.26 2.84
CA THR A 66 -15.68 3.68 2.93
C THR A 66 -16.03 4.13 4.33
N GLU A 67 -16.00 3.26 5.34
CA GLU A 67 -16.23 3.63 6.74
C GLU A 67 -15.41 2.74 7.69
N PHE A 68 -14.76 3.33 8.69
CA PHE A 68 -14.08 2.61 9.75
C PHE A 68 -14.10 3.40 11.08
N ALA A 69 -14.39 2.73 12.19
CA ALA A 69 -14.55 3.37 13.49
C ALA A 69 -13.28 4.08 14.02
N ALA A 70 -12.11 3.72 13.50
CA ALA A 70 -10.82 4.27 13.93
C ALA A 70 -10.32 5.46 13.08
N ASP A 71 -11.13 5.98 12.14
CA ASP A 71 -10.67 6.99 11.19
C ASP A 71 -10.13 8.26 11.86
N ASP A 72 -10.79 8.75 12.91
CA ASP A 72 -10.33 9.94 13.65
C ASP A 72 -8.98 9.68 14.36
N THR A 73 -8.78 8.49 14.91
CA THR A 73 -7.50 8.09 15.52
C THR A 73 -6.39 8.06 14.48
N ILE A 74 -6.67 7.52 13.29
CA ILE A 74 -5.70 7.47 12.18
C ILE A 74 -5.38 8.90 11.71
N ARG A 75 -6.39 9.76 11.55
CA ARG A 75 -6.18 11.16 11.18
C ARG A 75 -5.29 11.88 12.19
N ALA A 76 -5.54 11.69 13.49
CA ALA A 76 -4.74 12.28 14.55
C ALA A 76 -3.27 11.79 14.52
N GLU A 77 -3.04 10.50 14.28
CA GLU A 77 -1.69 9.96 14.12
C GLU A 77 -0.96 10.59 12.93
N LEU A 78 -1.63 10.65 11.78
CA LEU A 78 -1.04 11.12 10.52
C LEU A 78 -0.69 12.61 10.51
N VAL A 79 -1.18 13.42 11.45
CA VAL A 79 -0.71 14.80 11.66
C VAL A 79 0.81 14.83 11.86
N ARG A 80 1.39 13.80 12.47
CA ARG A 80 2.84 13.68 12.72
C ARG A 80 3.61 13.13 11.52
N HIS A 81 2.92 12.67 10.47
CA HIS A 81 3.51 11.97 9.32
C HIS A 81 3.05 12.55 7.97
N PRO A 82 3.20 13.88 7.73
CA PRO A 82 2.68 14.52 6.52
C PRO A 82 3.26 13.95 5.22
N LEU A 83 4.55 13.57 5.22
CA LEU A 83 5.20 12.95 4.07
C LEU A 83 4.63 11.56 3.75
N ALA A 84 4.15 10.82 4.75
CA ALA A 84 3.53 9.53 4.51
C ALA A 84 2.16 9.69 3.83
N LEU A 85 1.41 10.74 4.23
CA LEU A 85 0.14 11.09 3.60
C LEU A 85 0.32 11.55 2.15
N GLU A 86 1.32 12.40 1.89
CA GLU A 86 1.66 12.83 0.53
C GLU A 86 2.02 11.65 -0.38
N ARG A 87 2.88 10.73 0.11
CA ARG A 87 3.26 9.53 -0.64
C ARG A 87 2.07 8.62 -0.92
N ALA A 88 1.19 8.41 0.07
CA ALA A 88 -0.01 7.60 -0.10
C ALA A 88 -0.99 8.22 -1.12
N ALA A 89 -1.17 9.54 -1.08
CA ALA A 89 -1.99 10.25 -2.05
C ALA A 89 -1.40 10.13 -3.46
N ALA A 90 -0.09 10.33 -3.61
CA ALA A 90 0.58 10.17 -4.91
C ALA A 90 0.46 8.74 -5.46
N LEU A 91 0.53 7.72 -4.60
CA LEU A 91 0.30 6.33 -4.98
C LEU A 91 -1.14 6.11 -5.44
N ALA A 92 -2.13 6.66 -4.73
CA ALA A 92 -3.53 6.56 -5.11
C ALA A 92 -3.82 7.22 -6.47
N GLU A 93 -3.20 8.36 -6.76
CA GLU A 93 -3.29 9.01 -8.08
C GLU A 93 -2.66 8.16 -9.18
N ARG A 94 -1.52 7.53 -8.92
CA ARG A 94 -0.91 6.57 -9.86
C ARG A 94 -1.80 5.36 -10.09
N ALA A 95 -2.44 4.82 -9.05
CA ALA A 95 -3.40 3.73 -9.17
C ALA A 95 -4.61 4.13 -10.03
N LYS A 96 -5.13 5.36 -9.84
CA LYS A 96 -6.22 5.89 -10.65
C LYS A 96 -5.82 6.02 -12.12
N SER A 97 -4.62 6.52 -12.39
CA SER A 97 -4.11 6.67 -13.76
C SER A 97 -3.83 5.33 -14.44
N ALA A 98 -3.19 4.38 -13.74
CA ALA A 98 -2.73 3.13 -14.32
C ALA A 98 -3.80 2.03 -14.39
N LEU A 99 -4.75 2.02 -13.45
CA LEU A 99 -5.73 0.95 -13.29
C LEU A 99 -7.18 1.42 -13.45
N ASP A 100 -7.42 2.73 -13.59
CA ASP A 100 -8.73 3.37 -13.47
C ASP A 100 -9.41 3.16 -12.09
N VAL A 101 -8.63 2.75 -11.09
CA VAL A 101 -9.12 2.44 -9.73
C VAL A 101 -8.90 3.64 -8.81
N GLY A 102 -9.99 4.22 -8.31
CA GLY A 102 -9.94 5.28 -7.30
C GLY A 102 -9.96 4.70 -5.89
N LEU A 103 -8.96 5.03 -5.07
CA LEU A 103 -8.97 4.68 -3.65
C LEU A 103 -9.73 5.74 -2.85
N PRO A 104 -10.67 5.36 -1.96
CA PRO A 104 -11.32 6.30 -1.08
C PRO A 104 -10.30 6.90 -0.10
N GLY A 105 -10.56 8.12 0.38
CA GLY A 105 -9.62 8.82 1.25
C GLY A 105 -9.26 8.08 2.54
N GLN A 106 -10.09 7.13 2.99
CA GLN A 106 -9.79 6.26 4.13
C GLN A 106 -8.70 5.23 3.81
N GLU A 107 -8.78 4.56 2.66
CA GLU A 107 -7.72 3.64 2.21
C GLU A 107 -6.40 4.41 2.02
N VAL A 108 -6.46 5.65 1.52
CA VAL A 108 -5.28 6.53 1.43
C VAL A 108 -4.65 6.78 2.82
N ARG A 109 -5.47 6.98 3.86
CA ARG A 109 -4.97 7.16 5.23
C ARG A 109 -4.37 5.88 5.82
N PHE A 110 -4.98 4.72 5.57
CA PHE A 110 -4.39 3.44 6.00
C PHE A 110 -3.05 3.16 5.31
N LEU A 111 -2.96 3.43 4.01
CA LEU A 111 -1.70 3.37 3.26
C LEU A 111 -0.65 4.31 3.86
N ALA A 112 -1.04 5.55 4.19
CA ALA A 112 -0.16 6.50 4.84
C ALA A 112 0.36 5.98 6.19
N LEU A 113 -0.47 5.30 6.98
CA LEU A 113 -0.06 4.72 8.25
C LEU A 113 1.00 3.62 8.06
N HIS A 114 0.82 2.74 7.07
CA HIS A 114 1.83 1.73 6.74
C HIS A 114 3.16 2.35 6.30
N LEU A 115 3.12 3.40 5.47
CA LEU A 115 4.33 4.11 5.04
C LEU A 115 5.01 4.84 6.20
N ALA A 116 4.26 5.39 7.15
CA ALA A 116 4.81 5.99 8.35
C ALA A 116 5.53 4.95 9.22
N LEU A 117 4.94 3.77 9.41
CA LEU A 117 5.55 2.66 10.15
C LEU A 117 6.84 2.15 9.48
N LEU A 118 6.85 2.02 8.15
CA LEU A 118 8.06 1.67 7.40
C LEU A 118 9.20 2.65 7.70
N ARG A 119 8.92 3.96 7.59
CA ARG A 119 9.94 5.00 7.87
C ARG A 119 10.41 5.00 9.34
N GLN A 120 9.51 4.75 10.28
CA GLN A 120 9.89 4.62 11.69
C GLN A 120 10.83 3.43 11.91
N ARG A 121 10.55 2.28 11.28
CA ARG A 121 11.43 1.10 11.34
C ARG A 121 12.82 1.42 10.78
N GLU A 122 12.89 2.16 9.67
CA GLU A 122 14.16 2.60 9.08
C GLU A 122 14.95 3.53 10.02
N ALA A 123 14.28 4.44 10.72
CA ALA A 123 14.92 5.40 11.63
C ALA A 123 15.46 4.78 12.93
N MET A 124 15.00 3.57 13.29
CA MET A 124 15.45 2.84 14.50
C MET A 124 16.65 1.92 14.24
N ARG A 125 17.15 1.85 13.01
CA ARG A 125 18.33 1.08 12.61
C ARG A 125 19.58 1.94 12.65
#